data_AF-A0A6B3G5V7-F1
#
_entry.id   AF-A0A6B3G5V7-F1
#
_cell.length_a   1.000
_cell.length_b   1.000
_cell.length_c   1.000
_cell.angle_alpha   90.00
_cell.angle_beta   90.00
_cell.angle_gamma   90.00
#
_symmetry.space_group_name_H-M   'P 1'
#
loop_
_entity.id
_entity.type
_entity.pdbx_description
1 polymer ?
#
loop_
_entity_poly.entity_id
_entity_poly.type
_entity_poly.pdbx_seq_one_letter_code
_entity_poly.pdbx_strand_id
1 'polypeptide(L)'
;EYWTGKEIGARPPQEYLAEGYKMLNLNDEFLYYVLGEPNEFVYPTGERIYEQWTPLVLRGTEPVAERYSKQILGGRFAVWGDLPNAQTTEQVADGIRMPLVATSQKLWDPRKPALSWAQFQELAERTGSAG
;
A
#
# COMPACT_ATOMS: atom_id res chain seq x y z
N GLU A 1 14.71 1.79 -1.32
CA GLU A 1 13.32 1.36 -1.05
C GLU A 1 13.24 0.98 0.42
N TYR A 2 12.14 1.27 1.12
CA TYR A 2 11.93 0.82 2.50
C TYR A 2 10.72 -0.10 2.50
N TRP A 3 10.96 -1.37 2.79
CA TRP A 3 9.95 -2.42 2.85
C TRP A 3 9.83 -2.93 4.28
N THR A 4 9.54 -4.21 4.51
CA THR A 4 9.35 -4.76 5.84
C THR A 4 10.49 -4.35 6.77
N GLY A 5 10.12 -4.09 8.02
CA GLY A 5 11.05 -4.03 9.14
C GLY A 5 10.67 -5.04 10.22
N LYS A 6 10.05 -6.16 9.81
CA LYS A 6 9.60 -7.21 10.73
C LYS A 6 10.78 -8.09 11.19
N GLU A 7 11.94 -7.97 10.57
CA GLU A 7 13.14 -8.69 10.96
C GLU A 7 13.74 -8.12 12.26
N ILE A 8 14.34 -9.01 13.06
CA ILE A 8 15.05 -8.60 14.28
C ILE A 8 16.18 -7.65 13.89
N GLY A 9 16.21 -6.47 14.52
CA GLY A 9 17.23 -5.44 14.25
C GLY A 9 16.90 -4.51 13.08
N ALA A 10 15.72 -4.65 12.46
CA ALA A 10 15.31 -3.75 11.39
C ALA A 10 15.14 -2.31 11.89
N ARG A 11 15.99 -1.43 11.36
CA ARG A 11 16.03 -0.02 11.70
C ARG A 11 14.74 0.71 11.27
N PRO A 12 14.11 1.52 12.14
CA PRO A 12 12.93 2.33 11.80
C PRO A 12 13.17 3.30 10.64
N PRO A 13 12.15 3.62 9.82
CA PRO A 13 12.32 4.51 8.67
C PRO A 13 12.74 5.93 9.09
N GLN A 14 12.35 6.40 10.27
CA GLN A 14 12.66 7.74 10.79
C GLN A 14 14.15 8.00 10.92
N GLU A 15 14.95 6.98 11.24
CA GLU A 15 16.39 7.14 11.42
C GLU A 15 17.10 7.40 10.10
N TYR A 16 16.79 6.64 9.06
CA TYR A 16 17.26 6.91 7.70
C TYR A 16 16.75 8.26 7.18
N LEU A 17 15.50 8.64 7.48
CA LEU A 17 14.99 9.95 7.09
C LEU A 17 15.76 11.08 7.78
N ALA A 18 16.13 10.93 9.06
CA ALA A 18 16.94 11.89 9.79
C ALA A 18 18.36 12.04 9.22
N GLU A 19 18.90 10.96 8.64
CA GLU A 19 20.18 10.98 7.91
C GLU A 19 20.07 11.52 6.47
N GLY A 20 18.88 11.95 6.03
CA GLY A 20 18.67 12.59 4.74
C GLY A 20 18.41 11.62 3.58
N TYR A 21 18.20 10.33 3.86
CA TYR A 21 17.88 9.36 2.81
C TYR A 21 16.52 9.65 2.18
N LYS A 22 16.41 9.37 0.89
CA LYS A 22 15.15 9.36 0.15
C LYS A 22 14.61 7.93 0.12
N MET A 23 13.29 7.78 0.24
CA MET A 23 12.63 6.48 0.35
C MET A 23 11.51 6.31 -0.66
N LEU A 24 11.38 5.08 -1.16
CA LEU A 24 10.16 4.61 -1.81
C LEU A 24 9.44 3.69 -0.82
N ASN A 25 8.15 3.95 -0.59
CA ASN A 25 7.32 3.27 0.42
C ASN A 25 6.82 1.90 -0.09
N LEU A 26 7.22 0.82 0.58
CA LEU A 26 6.74 -0.54 0.33
C LEU A 26 6.16 -1.13 1.63
N ASN A 27 5.31 -0.36 2.31
CA ASN A 27 4.65 -0.78 3.55
C ASN A 27 3.91 -2.12 3.38
N ASP A 28 4.31 -3.11 4.14
CA ASP A 28 3.82 -4.48 4.05
C ASP A 28 2.43 -4.70 4.66
N GLU A 29 2.03 -3.85 5.62
CA GLU A 29 0.71 -3.90 6.23
C GLU A 29 -0.41 -3.48 5.27
N PHE A 30 -0.10 -2.62 4.30
CA PHE A 30 -1.08 -2.05 3.37
C PHE A 30 -0.88 -2.41 1.91
N LEU A 31 0.35 -2.70 1.45
CA LEU A 31 0.67 -2.74 0.02
C LEU A 31 1.17 -4.10 -0.47
N TYR A 32 1.14 -5.15 0.35
CA TYR A 32 1.63 -6.48 0.02
C TYR A 32 0.48 -7.46 -0.24
N TYR A 33 0.32 -7.89 -1.49
CA TYR A 33 -0.56 -8.98 -1.87
C TYR A 33 0.24 -10.28 -2.00
N VAL A 34 0.33 -11.09 -0.94
CA VAL A 34 1.13 -12.32 -0.89
C VAL A 34 0.27 -13.54 -1.16
N LEU A 35 0.50 -14.23 -2.28
CA LEU A 35 -0.32 -15.37 -2.68
C LEU A 35 -0.27 -16.48 -1.62
N GLY A 36 -1.45 -16.85 -1.14
CA GLY A 36 -1.65 -17.88 -0.13
C GLY A 36 -1.44 -17.43 1.31
N GLU A 37 -1.21 -16.13 1.56
CA GLU A 37 -1.18 -15.54 2.91
C GLU A 37 -0.26 -16.27 3.93
N PRO A 38 0.98 -16.68 3.56
CA PRO A 38 1.90 -17.29 4.52
C PRO A 38 2.34 -16.26 5.58
N ASN A 39 2.89 -16.73 6.70
CA ASN A 39 3.50 -15.87 7.74
C ASN A 39 2.59 -14.74 8.26
N GLU A 40 1.29 -15.02 8.39
CA GLU A 40 0.27 -14.08 8.90
C GLU A 40 0.07 -12.84 8.02
N PHE A 41 0.54 -12.85 6.76
CA PHE A 41 0.14 -11.84 5.79
C PHE A 41 -1.35 -11.94 5.53
N VAL A 42 -2.01 -10.80 5.39
CA VAL A 42 -3.41 -10.71 4.98
C VAL A 42 -3.50 -9.90 3.69
N TYR A 43 -4.40 -10.27 2.80
CA TYR A 43 -4.59 -9.51 1.57
C TYR A 43 -4.99 -8.06 1.90
N PRO A 44 -4.36 -7.06 1.26
CA PRO A 44 -4.69 -5.67 1.48
C PRO A 44 -6.08 -5.40 0.92
N THR A 45 -6.87 -4.60 1.63
CA THR A 45 -8.17 -4.16 1.13
C THR A 45 -8.07 -2.72 0.63
N GLY A 46 -8.79 -2.41 -0.44
CA GLY A 46 -8.85 -1.04 -0.94
C GLY A 46 -9.42 -0.07 0.09
N GLU A 47 -10.37 -0.51 0.92
CA GLU A 47 -10.96 0.29 2.00
C GLU A 47 -9.92 0.72 3.02
N ARG A 48 -9.13 -0.23 3.55
CA ARG A 48 -8.06 0.09 4.53
C ARG A 48 -7.05 1.06 3.94
N ILE A 49 -6.63 0.86 2.69
CA ILE A 49 -5.69 1.77 2.01
C ILE A 49 -6.31 3.16 1.86
N TYR A 50 -7.54 3.24 1.37
CA TYR A 50 -8.23 4.49 1.08
C TYR A 50 -8.44 5.33 2.35
N GLU A 51 -8.83 4.68 3.44
CA GLU A 51 -9.21 5.34 4.68
C GLU A 51 -8.03 5.61 5.63
N GLN A 52 -7.05 4.71 5.68
CA GLN A 52 -6.03 4.70 6.75
C GLN A 52 -4.62 4.96 6.25
N TRP A 53 -4.29 4.56 5.02
CA TRP A 53 -2.92 4.67 4.53
C TRP A 53 -2.64 6.03 3.89
N THR A 54 -1.43 6.55 4.09
CA THR A 54 -0.89 7.68 3.32
C THR A 54 0.58 7.41 3.01
N PRO A 55 1.20 8.12 2.06
CA PRO A 55 2.63 7.94 1.77
C PRO A 55 3.55 8.12 2.99
N LEU A 56 3.12 8.85 4.02
CA LEU A 56 3.86 9.04 5.28
C LEU A 56 3.90 7.77 6.16
N VAL A 57 3.03 6.79 5.93
CA VAL A 57 2.98 5.53 6.68
C VAL A 57 3.95 4.53 6.05
N LEU A 58 5.23 4.64 6.42
CA LEU A 58 6.32 3.85 5.85
C LEU A 58 6.46 2.45 6.47
N ARG A 59 5.98 2.25 7.70
CA ARG A 59 6.03 0.98 8.43
C ARG A 59 4.86 0.90 9.40
N GLY A 60 4.21 -0.27 9.49
CA GLY A 60 3.01 -0.44 10.33
C GLY A 60 1.91 0.54 9.92
N THR A 61 1.24 1.14 10.91
CA THR A 61 0.09 2.04 10.70
C THR A 61 0.39 3.50 11.00
N GLU A 62 1.50 3.81 11.66
CA GLU A 62 1.79 5.16 12.14
C GLU A 62 2.56 5.99 11.10
N PRO A 63 2.16 7.24 10.83
CA PRO A 63 2.87 8.10 9.90
C PRO A 63 4.17 8.64 10.51
N VAL A 64 5.18 8.85 9.66
CA VAL A 64 6.33 9.68 10.03
C VAL A 64 5.93 11.17 10.02
N ALA A 65 6.76 12.01 10.65
CA ALA A 65 6.52 13.46 10.67
C ALA A 65 6.48 14.06 9.25
N GLU A 66 5.52 14.96 9.01
CA GLU A 66 5.25 15.57 7.69
C GLU A 66 6.46 16.31 7.08
N ARG A 67 7.40 16.77 7.92
CA ARG A 67 8.68 17.36 7.47
C ARG A 67 9.47 16.46 6.51
N TYR A 68 9.25 15.14 6.57
CA TYR A 68 9.91 14.16 5.71
C TYR A 68 9.19 13.91 4.37
N SER A 69 8.04 14.54 4.11
CA SER A 69 7.24 14.35 2.89
C SER A 69 8.07 14.45 1.60
N LYS A 70 8.98 15.42 1.49
CA LYS A 70 9.86 15.61 0.31
C LYS A 70 10.91 14.51 0.12
N GLN A 71 11.20 13.72 1.14
CA GLN A 71 12.11 12.57 1.07
C GLN A 71 11.38 11.28 0.67
N ILE A 72 10.05 11.26 0.77
CA ILE A 72 9.23 10.10 0.38
C ILE A 72 8.82 10.28 -1.07
N LEU A 73 9.37 9.44 -1.94
CA LEU A 73 9.26 9.56 -3.40
C LEU A 73 7.95 9.02 -3.96
N GLY A 74 7.14 8.37 -3.12
CA GLY A 74 5.92 7.67 -3.49
C GLY A 74 5.85 6.31 -2.79
N GLY A 75 5.09 5.39 -3.36
CA GLY A 75 4.93 4.03 -2.86
C GLY A 75 4.63 3.04 -3.98
N ARG A 76 4.80 1.75 -3.68
CA ARG A 76 4.63 0.66 -4.65
C ARG A 76 3.79 -0.46 -4.04
N PHE A 77 2.73 -0.83 -4.76
CA PHE A 77 1.95 -2.04 -4.50
C PHE A 77 2.71 -3.26 -5.02
N ALA A 78 2.84 -4.30 -4.21
CA ALA A 78 3.64 -5.49 -4.52
C ALA A 78 2.76 -6.74 -4.51
N VAL A 79 2.92 -7.59 -5.52
CA VAL A 79 2.31 -8.93 -5.61
C VAL A 79 3.43 -9.95 -5.46
N TRP A 80 3.33 -10.83 -4.46
CA TRP A 80 4.35 -11.82 -4.13
C TRP A 80 3.82 -13.24 -4.36
N GLY A 81 4.49 -14.00 -5.21
CA GLY A 81 4.13 -15.38 -5.55
C GLY A 81 4.71 -16.42 -4.61
N ASP A 82 4.65 -16.21 -3.29
CA ASP A 82 5.23 -17.12 -2.30
C ASP A 82 4.66 -18.53 -2.40
N LEU A 83 3.34 -18.64 -2.56
CA LEU A 83 2.64 -19.86 -2.96
C LEU A 83 2.01 -19.63 -4.34
N PRO A 84 2.77 -19.79 -5.44
CA PRO A 84 2.37 -19.30 -6.77
C PRO A 84 1.15 -20.03 -7.35
N ASN A 85 0.82 -21.21 -6.83
CA ASN A 85 -0.36 -22.00 -7.23
C ASN A 85 -1.59 -21.73 -6.34
N ALA A 86 -1.52 -20.80 -5.38
CA ALA A 86 -2.65 -20.48 -4.50
C ALA A 86 -3.78 -19.72 -5.21
N GLN A 87 -3.46 -19.02 -6.30
CA GLN A 87 -4.43 -18.27 -7.11
C GLN A 87 -4.07 -18.32 -8.61
N THR A 88 -5.08 -18.26 -9.47
CA THR A 88 -4.89 -18.02 -10.92
C THR A 88 -4.61 -16.54 -11.19
N THR A 89 -4.14 -16.22 -12.39
CA THR A 89 -3.92 -14.83 -12.80
C THR A 89 -5.20 -13.98 -12.73
N GLU A 90 -6.35 -14.55 -13.05
CA GLU A 90 -7.66 -13.88 -12.98
C GLU A 90 -8.02 -13.57 -11.52
N GLN A 91 -7.82 -14.54 -10.61
CA GLN A 91 -8.04 -14.32 -9.18
C GLN A 91 -7.13 -13.23 -8.61
N VAL A 92 -5.87 -13.17 -9.05
CA VAL A 92 -4.94 -12.10 -8.68
C VAL A 92 -5.44 -10.76 -9.23
N ALA A 93 -5.83 -10.68 -10.51
CA ALA A 93 -6.30 -9.46 -11.14
C ALA A 93 -7.55 -8.90 -10.43
N ASP A 94 -8.52 -9.76 -10.12
CA ASP A 94 -9.73 -9.40 -9.37
C ASP A 94 -9.40 -8.95 -7.95
N GLY A 95 -8.51 -9.69 -7.27
CA GLY A 95 -8.10 -9.44 -5.89
C GLY A 95 -7.36 -8.13 -5.70
N ILE A 96 -6.51 -7.72 -6.66
CA ILE A 96 -5.72 -6.48 -6.55
C ILE A 96 -6.46 -5.25 -7.06
N ARG A 97 -7.59 -5.39 -7.79
CA ARG A 97 -8.26 -4.29 -8.49
C ARG A 97 -8.51 -3.08 -7.58
N MET A 98 -9.29 -3.27 -6.52
CA MET A 98 -9.64 -2.17 -5.61
C MET A 98 -8.45 -1.70 -4.73
N PRO A 99 -7.60 -2.58 -4.18
CA PRO A 99 -6.37 -2.15 -3.50
C PRO A 99 -5.45 -1.28 -4.36
N LEU A 100 -5.27 -1.63 -5.63
CA LEU A 100 -4.43 -0.88 -6.56
C LEU A 100 -5.04 0.49 -6.91
N VAL A 101 -6.36 0.54 -7.15
CA VAL A 101 -7.08 1.80 -7.40
C VAL A 101 -6.99 2.74 -6.18
N ALA A 102 -7.19 2.22 -4.97
CA ALA A 102 -7.03 2.99 -3.73
C ALA A 102 -5.58 3.51 -3.56
N THR A 103 -4.58 2.65 -3.81
CA THR A 103 -3.16 3.04 -3.76
C THR A 103 -2.87 4.19 -4.72
N SER A 104 -3.36 4.11 -5.96
CA SER A 104 -3.22 5.16 -6.97
C SER A 104 -3.80 6.49 -6.49
N GLN A 105 -5.03 6.48 -5.96
CA GLN A 105 -5.67 7.67 -5.40
C GLN A 105 -4.83 8.30 -4.28
N LYS A 106 -4.31 7.51 -3.35
CA LYS A 106 -3.55 7.99 -2.18
C LYS A 106 -2.14 8.47 -2.52
N LEU A 107 -1.56 7.96 -3.61
CA LEU A 107 -0.30 8.46 -4.14
C LEU A 107 -0.47 9.78 -4.91
N TRP A 108 -1.56 9.92 -5.66
CA TRP A 108 -1.86 11.13 -6.41
C TRP A 108 -2.32 12.28 -5.51
N ASP A 109 -3.23 11.99 -4.58
CA ASP A 109 -3.76 12.95 -3.61
C ASP A 109 -3.86 12.31 -2.22
N PRO A 110 -2.86 12.56 -1.34
CA PRO A 110 -2.78 11.92 -0.03
C PRO A 110 -3.75 12.53 1.00
N ARG A 111 -4.47 13.60 0.66
CA ARG A 111 -5.41 14.26 1.57
C ARG A 111 -6.51 13.29 2.01
N LYS A 112 -7.25 13.70 3.06
CA LYS A 112 -8.46 12.96 3.48
C LYS A 112 -9.45 12.93 2.30
N PRO A 113 -9.89 11.74 1.86
CA PRO A 113 -10.82 11.66 0.75
C PRO A 113 -12.17 12.30 1.07
N ALA A 114 -12.79 12.93 0.07
CA ALA A 114 -14.10 13.57 0.21
C ALA A 114 -15.26 12.58 0.03
N LEU A 115 -15.06 11.55 -0.79
CA LEU A 115 -16.05 10.48 -1.02
C LEU A 115 -15.94 9.42 0.07
N SER A 116 -17.08 8.83 0.45
CA SER A 116 -17.08 7.60 1.22
C SER A 116 -16.44 6.45 0.42
N TRP A 117 -16.07 5.37 1.10
CA TRP A 117 -15.55 4.17 0.43
C TRP A 117 -16.53 3.65 -0.63
N ALA A 118 -17.82 3.53 -0.32
CA ALA A 118 -18.83 3.07 -1.27
C ALA A 118 -18.95 3.99 -2.51
N GLN A 119 -18.94 5.30 -2.32
CA GLN A 119 -18.97 6.26 -3.43
C GLN A 119 -17.71 6.19 -4.29
N PHE A 120 -16.55 5.94 -3.66
CA PHE A 120 -15.29 5.73 -4.36
C PHE A 120 -15.30 4.42 -5.16
N GLN A 121 -15.88 3.34 -4.64
CA GLN A 121 -16.08 2.09 -5.37
C GLN A 121 -16.97 2.29 -6.60
N GLU A 122 -18.12 2.94 -6.45
CA GLU A 122 -19.01 3.26 -7.58
C GLU A 122 -18.30 4.12 -8.64
N LEU A 123 -17.50 5.11 -8.21
CA LEU A 123 -16.71 5.92 -9.12
C LEU A 123 -15.68 5.07 -9.87
N ALA A 124 -14.93 4.23 -9.15
CA ALA A 124 -13.92 3.33 -9.72
C ALA A 124 -14.54 2.39 -10.77
N GLU A 125 -15.73 1.84 -10.49
CA GLU A 125 -16.48 1.00 -11.44
C GLU A 125 -16.93 1.78 -12.67
N ARG A 126 -17.42 3.01 -12.52
CA ARG A 126 -17.84 3.85 -13.65
C ARG A 126 -16.66 4.28 -14.54
N THR A 127 -15.51 4.55 -13.94
CA THR A 127 -14.30 4.96 -14.68
C THR A 127 -13.51 3.79 -15.22
N GLY A 128 -13.70 2.59 -14.66
CA GLY A 128 -13.14 1.35 -15.14
C GLY A 128 -14.04 0.70 -16.17
N SER A 129 -13.79 0.91 -17.46
CA SER A 129 -14.40 0.11 -18.54
C SER A 129 -13.37 -0.88 -19.08
N ALA A 130 -13.82 -2.13 -19.27
CA ALA A 130 -13.17 -3.31 -19.88
C ALA A 130 -12.33 -4.20 -18.94
N GLY A 131 -13.03 -5.09 -18.23
CA GLY A 131 -12.73 -6.52 -18.27
C GLY A 131 -13.77 -7.20 -19.17
#